data_AF-A0A2T4U2G8-F1
#
_entry.id   AF-A0A2T4U2G8-F1
#
_cell.length_a   1.000
_cell.length_b   1.000
_cell.length_c   1.000
_cell.angle_alpha   90.00
_cell.angle_beta   90.00
_cell.angle_gamma   90.00
#
_symmetry.space_group_name_H-M   'P 1'
#
loop_
_entity.id
_entity.type
_entity.pdbx_description
1 polymer ?
#
loop_
_entity_poly.entity_id
_entity_poly.type
_entity_poly.pdbx_seq_one_letter_code
_entity_poly.pdbx_strand_id
1 'polypeptide(L)'
;MEETEWDPREVKQLKKKRLVQNNLMMLILFLLFVYYIQAGGPAAALLPFLAVFLWILTARMLYTTITGKPLGTKTNQVIQAFDKQKKGKRSWKLRTGAEAVFTGAASILLTAVIIFMDFDDSPLRASAIFPFAGSWVGYNIGEMFRINNIQEND
;
A
#
# COMPACT_ATOMS: atom_id res chain seq x y z
N MET A 1 23.49 -6.63 -22.24
CA MET A 1 22.38 -5.79 -21.71
C MET A 1 23.09 -4.63 -21.07
N GLU A 2 22.94 -3.42 -21.62
CA GLU A 2 23.55 -2.24 -21.01
C GLU A 2 23.10 -2.16 -19.56
N GLU A 3 24.06 -2.33 -18.64
CA GLU A 3 23.84 -2.11 -17.23
C GLU A 3 23.49 -0.63 -17.09
N THR A 4 22.21 -0.34 -16.91
CA THR A 4 21.81 0.99 -16.46
C THR A 4 22.37 1.13 -15.05
N GLU A 5 23.50 1.82 -14.92
CA GLU A 5 24.05 2.25 -13.64
C GLU A 5 23.06 3.25 -13.04
N TRP A 6 22.34 2.82 -11.99
CA TRP A 6 21.44 3.68 -11.26
C TRP A 6 22.20 4.40 -10.18
N ASP A 7 22.17 5.74 -10.14
CA ASP A 7 22.70 6.48 -9.01
C ASP A 7 21.92 6.12 -7.73
N PRO A 8 22.56 5.48 -6.73
CA PRO A 8 21.91 5.11 -5.47
C PRO A 8 21.32 6.33 -4.73
N ARG A 9 21.92 7.52 -4.91
CA ARG A 9 21.44 8.77 -4.32
C ARG A 9 20.13 9.23 -4.96
N GLU A 10 20.05 9.19 -6.29
CA GLU A 10 18.82 9.54 -7.01
C GLU A 10 17.67 8.60 -6.61
N VAL A 11 17.90 7.29 -6.59
CA VAL A 11 16.89 6.31 -6.19
C VAL A 11 16.43 6.51 -4.74
N LYS A 12 17.35 6.83 -3.81
CA LYS A 12 17.00 7.17 -2.43
C LYS A 12 16.11 8.40 -2.37
N GLN A 13 16.43 9.47 -3.10
CA GLN A 13 15.62 10.69 -3.12
C GLN A 13 14.21 10.42 -3.67
N LEU A 14 14.10 9.64 -4.76
CA LEU A 14 12.81 9.25 -5.34
C LEU A 14 11.97 8.42 -4.35
N LYS A 15 12.57 7.45 -3.66
CA LYS A 15 11.87 6.65 -2.64
C LYS A 15 11.45 7.49 -1.43
N LYS A 16 12.30 8.43 -0.96
CA LYS A 16 11.94 9.39 0.11
C LYS A 16 10.76 10.28 -0.30
N LYS A 17 10.80 10.83 -1.52
CA LYS A 17 9.70 11.65 -2.06
C LYS A 17 8.39 10.88 -2.11
N ARG A 18 8.43 9.62 -2.59
CA ARG A 18 7.27 8.73 -2.58
C ARG A 18 6.77 8.45 -1.17
N LEU A 19 7.66 8.23 -0.20
CA LEU A 19 7.29 8.01 1.20
C LEU A 19 6.58 9.23 1.80
N VAL A 20 7.08 10.45 1.53
CA VAL A 20 6.43 11.70 1.96
C VAL A 20 5.05 11.85 1.33
N GLN A 21 4.91 11.60 0.02
CA GLN A 21 3.61 11.64 -0.67
C GLN A 21 2.62 10.63 -0.10
N ASN A 22 3.07 9.40 0.16
CA ASN A 22 2.24 8.38 0.78
C ASN A 22 1.80 8.79 2.19
N ASN A 23 2.71 9.36 3.00
CA ASN A 23 2.38 9.83 4.34
C ASN A 23 1.39 10.99 4.33
N LEU A 24 1.54 11.94 3.39
CA LEU A 24 0.59 13.03 3.24
C LEU A 24 -0.81 12.50 2.88
N MET A 25 -0.90 11.56 1.94
CA MET A 25 -2.16 10.92 1.59
C MET A 25 -2.77 10.16 2.77
N MET A 26 -1.95 9.40 3.50
CA MET A 26 -2.40 8.66 4.70
C MET A 26 -2.86 9.58 5.82
N LEU A 27 -2.20 10.73 6.01
CA LEU A 27 -2.61 11.73 6.98
C LEU A 27 -3.98 12.33 6.63
N ILE A 28 -4.22 12.65 5.36
CA ILE A 28 -5.53 13.13 4.90
C ILE A 28 -6.60 12.07 5.16
N LEU A 29 -6.35 10.81 4.79
CA LEU A 29 -7.27 9.71 5.05
C LEU A 29 -7.53 9.52 6.56
N PHE A 30 -6.50 9.64 7.39
CA PHE A 30 -6.61 9.55 8.84
C PHE A 30 -7.50 10.66 9.40
N LEU A 31 -7.30 11.91 8.99
CA LEU A 31 -8.12 13.05 9.43
C LEU A 31 -9.58 12.88 9.01
N LEU A 32 -9.83 12.43 7.77
CA LEU A 32 -11.18 12.12 7.29
C LEU A 32 -11.83 11.00 8.12
N PHE A 33 -11.06 9.97 8.48
CA PHE A 33 -11.54 8.86 9.31
C PHE A 33 -11.89 9.31 10.73
N VAL A 34 -11.03 10.12 11.35
CA VAL A 34 -11.28 10.71 12.67
C VAL A 34 -12.51 11.59 12.64
N TYR A 35 -12.63 12.46 11.62
CA TYR A 35 -13.81 13.31 11.44
C TYR A 35 -15.09 12.48 11.29
N TYR A 36 -15.05 11.44 10.44
CA TYR A 36 -16.18 10.54 10.23
C TYR A 36 -16.64 9.86 11.53
N ILE A 37 -15.70 9.36 12.34
CA ILE A 37 -15.99 8.77 13.65
C ILE A 37 -16.58 9.80 14.60
N GLN A 38 -15.99 11.00 14.69
CA GLN A 38 -16.49 12.07 15.57
C GLN A 38 -17.88 12.55 15.17
N ALA A 39 -18.21 12.52 13.88
CA ALA A 39 -19.54 12.82 13.36
C ALA A 39 -20.57 11.70 13.62
N GLY A 40 -20.18 10.60 14.26
CA GLY A 40 -21.06 9.46 14.54
C GLY A 40 -21.31 8.55 13.33
N GLY A 41 -20.40 8.55 12.36
CA GLY A 41 -20.53 7.77 11.14
C GLY A 41 -20.65 6.25 11.40
N PRO A 42 -21.62 5.55 10.77
CA PRO A 42 -21.84 4.12 10.97
C PRO A 42 -20.77 3.26 10.27
N ALA A 43 -20.44 2.11 10.86
CA ALA A 43 -19.53 1.15 10.23
C ALA A 43 -20.04 0.65 8.86
N ALA A 44 -21.36 0.56 8.70
CA ALA A 44 -22.05 0.09 7.50
C ALA A 44 -21.73 0.91 6.25
N ALA A 45 -21.42 2.21 6.36
CA ALA A 45 -21.05 3.01 5.17
C ALA A 45 -19.54 2.94 4.88
N LEU A 46 -18.72 2.75 5.91
CA LEU A 46 -17.26 2.79 5.78
C LEU A 46 -16.66 1.47 5.30
N LEU A 47 -17.18 0.34 5.78
CA LEU A 47 -16.67 -0.99 5.41
C LEU A 47 -16.80 -1.30 3.91
N PRO A 48 -17.92 -1.01 3.24
CA PRO A 48 -18.03 -1.16 1.79
C PRO A 48 -17.03 -0.28 1.03
N PHE A 49 -16.83 0.97 1.47
CA PHE A 49 -15.84 1.86 0.87
C PHE A 49 -14.42 1.27 0.98
N LEU A 50 -14.06 0.73 2.15
CA LEU A 50 -12.78 0.06 2.35
C LEU A 50 -12.64 -1.20 1.47
N ALA A 51 -13.71 -1.98 1.33
CA ALA A 51 -13.71 -3.16 0.47
C ALA A 51 -13.49 -2.80 -1.00
N VAL A 52 -14.19 -1.77 -1.52
CA VAL A 52 -13.97 -1.27 -2.89
C VAL A 52 -12.53 -0.80 -3.06
N PHE A 53 -11.98 -0.07 -2.10
CA PHE A 53 -10.59 0.36 -2.14
C PHE A 53 -9.60 -0.82 -2.19
N LEU A 54 -9.80 -1.85 -1.36
CA LEU A 54 -8.98 -3.06 -1.38
C LEU A 54 -9.10 -3.85 -2.71
N TRP A 55 -10.29 -3.91 -3.31
CA TRP A 55 -10.49 -4.50 -4.62
C TRP A 55 -9.76 -3.74 -5.73
N ILE A 56 -9.79 -2.41 -5.71
CA ILE A 56 -9.02 -1.57 -6.65
C ILE A 56 -7.52 -1.83 -6.49
N LEU A 57 -7.02 -1.92 -5.26
CA LEU A 57 -5.61 -2.25 -4.99
C LEU A 57 -5.25 -3.65 -5.51
N THR A 58 -6.08 -4.64 -5.22
CA THR A 58 -5.90 -6.03 -5.69
C THR A 58 -5.86 -6.09 -7.22
N ALA A 59 -6.81 -5.44 -7.90
CA ALA A 59 -6.87 -5.38 -9.36
C ALA A 59 -5.60 -4.74 -9.94
N ARG A 60 -5.13 -3.64 -9.36
CA ARG A 60 -3.88 -2.98 -9.77
C ARG A 60 -2.65 -3.88 -9.59
N MET A 61 -2.56 -4.60 -8.47
CA MET A 61 -1.44 -5.51 -8.20
C MET A 61 -1.45 -6.71 -9.14
N LEU A 62 -2.63 -7.31 -9.37
CA LEU A 62 -2.81 -8.40 -10.33
C LEU A 62 -2.42 -7.96 -11.74
N TYR A 63 -2.91 -6.81 -12.20
CA TYR A 63 -2.54 -6.26 -13.50
C TYR A 63 -1.02 -6.12 -13.62
N THR A 64 -0.36 -5.54 -12.62
CA THR A 64 1.09 -5.34 -12.62
C THR A 64 1.85 -6.67 -12.63
N THR A 65 1.34 -7.68 -11.91
CA THR A 65 1.95 -9.01 -11.83
C THR A 65 1.81 -9.80 -13.13
N ILE A 66 0.65 -9.71 -13.78
CA ILE A 66 0.35 -10.40 -15.04
C ILE A 66 1.08 -9.73 -16.20
N THR A 67 0.95 -8.41 -16.35
CA THR A 67 1.52 -7.66 -17.48
C THR A 67 3.01 -7.40 -17.32
N GLY A 68 3.53 -7.43 -16.09
CA GLY A 68 4.90 -7.02 -15.77
C GLY A 68 5.17 -5.53 -16.03
N LYS A 69 4.14 -4.75 -16.39
CA LYS A 69 4.23 -3.31 -16.70
C LYS A 69 3.93 -2.50 -15.44
N PRO A 70 4.80 -1.56 -15.04
CA PRO A 70 4.57 -0.73 -13.87
C PRO A 70 3.41 0.25 -14.11
N LEU A 71 2.33 0.11 -13.34
CA LEU A 71 1.23 1.09 -13.29
C LEU A 71 1.57 2.24 -12.33
N GLY A 72 1.60 3.47 -12.83
CA GLY A 72 1.69 4.68 -12.01
C GLY A 72 2.52 5.81 -12.64
N THR A 73 2.93 6.75 -11.79
CA THR A 73 3.77 7.90 -12.16
C THR A 73 5.16 7.45 -12.64
N LYS A 74 5.85 8.30 -13.43
CA LYS A 74 7.23 8.05 -13.88
C LYS A 74 8.16 7.64 -12.72
N THR A 75 8.02 8.30 -11.56
CA THR A 75 8.73 7.95 -10.32
C THR A 75 8.48 6.51 -9.86
N ASN A 76 7.23 6.04 -9.91
CA ASN A 76 6.92 4.65 -9.56
C ASN A 76 7.49 3.64 -10.56
N GLN A 77 7.54 3.99 -11.85
CA GLN A 77 8.12 3.13 -12.87
C GLN A 77 9.63 2.97 -12.67
N VAL A 78 10.34 4.07 -12.41
CA VAL A 78 11.78 4.08 -12.10
C VAL A 78 12.08 3.25 -10.85
N ILE A 79 11.34 3.46 -9.76
CA ILE A 79 11.54 2.69 -8.51
C ILE A 79 11.29 1.18 -8.74
N GLN A 80 10.25 0.83 -9.50
CA GLN A 80 9.95 -0.57 -9.80
C GLN A 80 11.00 -1.23 -10.71
N ALA A 81 11.54 -0.49 -11.69
CA ALA A 81 12.62 -0.96 -12.56
C ALA A 81 13.88 -1.24 -11.74
N PHE A 82 14.27 -0.32 -10.86
CA PHE A 82 15.38 -0.51 -9.92
C PHE A 82 15.17 -1.74 -9.02
N ASP A 83 14.01 -1.85 -8.36
CA ASP A 83 13.73 -2.98 -7.46
C ASP A 83 13.74 -4.33 -8.19
N LYS A 84 13.31 -4.33 -9.47
CA LYS A 84 13.31 -5.52 -10.34
C LYS A 84 14.72 -5.92 -10.79
N GLN A 85 15.60 -4.94 -11.04
CA GLN A 85 17.01 -5.19 -11.33
C GLN A 85 17.74 -5.71 -10.09
N LYS A 86 17.61 -5.02 -8.95
CA LYS A 86 18.31 -5.37 -7.71
C LYS A 86 17.91 -6.74 -7.13
N LYS A 87 16.63 -7.11 -7.17
CA LYS A 87 16.14 -8.40 -6.61
C LYS A 87 16.11 -9.53 -7.63
N GLY A 88 16.33 -9.23 -8.91
CA GLY A 88 16.12 -10.15 -10.01
C GLY A 88 14.63 -10.39 -10.34
N LYS A 89 14.36 -10.63 -11.63
CA LYS A 89 12.99 -10.76 -12.17
C LYS A 89 12.15 -11.84 -11.48
N ARG A 90 12.78 -12.97 -11.09
CA ARG A 90 12.09 -14.13 -10.48
C ARG A 90 11.62 -13.83 -9.05
N SER A 91 12.50 -13.31 -8.19
CA SER A 91 12.14 -12.95 -6.81
C SER A 91 11.13 -11.81 -6.79
N TRP A 92 11.30 -10.82 -7.68
CA TRP A 92 10.33 -9.73 -7.84
C TRP A 92 8.92 -10.24 -8.17
N LYS A 93 8.78 -11.15 -9.15
CA LYS A 93 7.48 -11.70 -9.54
C LYS A 93 6.82 -12.51 -8.42
N LEU A 94 7.60 -13.32 -7.69
CA LEU A 94 7.08 -14.13 -6.57
C LEU A 94 6.58 -13.25 -5.43
N ARG A 95 7.34 -12.21 -5.07
CA ARG A 95 6.97 -11.31 -3.97
C ARG A 95 5.77 -10.45 -4.33
N THR A 96 5.76 -9.83 -5.51
CA THR A 96 4.61 -9.03 -5.96
C THR A 96 3.36 -9.90 -6.12
N GLY A 97 3.52 -11.15 -6.59
CA GLY A 97 2.43 -12.12 -6.65
C GLY A 97 1.90 -12.50 -5.26
N ALA A 98 2.78 -12.76 -4.29
CA ALA A 98 2.37 -13.04 -2.92
C ALA A 98 1.65 -11.84 -2.27
N GLU A 99 2.12 -10.62 -2.51
CA GLU A 99 1.45 -9.39 -2.05
C GLU A 99 0.05 -9.25 -2.68
N ALA A 100 -0.09 -9.55 -3.98
CA ALA A 100 -1.38 -9.54 -4.67
C ALA A 100 -2.34 -10.61 -4.12
N VAL A 101 -1.86 -11.84 -3.88
CA VAL A 101 -2.67 -12.94 -3.32
C VAL A 101 -3.12 -12.63 -1.90
N PHE A 102 -2.22 -12.12 -1.06
CA PHE A 102 -2.55 -11.72 0.31
C PHE A 102 -3.59 -10.61 0.34
N THR A 103 -3.41 -9.57 -0.49
CA THR A 103 -4.37 -8.46 -0.59
C THR A 103 -5.72 -8.94 -1.14
N GLY A 104 -5.72 -9.86 -2.11
CA GLY A 104 -6.94 -10.47 -2.64
C GLY A 104 -7.68 -11.31 -1.60
N ALA A 105 -6.96 -12.13 -0.83
CA ALA A 105 -7.55 -12.90 0.26
C ALA A 105 -8.17 -12.00 1.33
N ALA A 106 -7.49 -10.92 1.71
CA ALA A 106 -8.02 -9.92 2.63
C ALA A 106 -9.28 -9.22 2.08
N SER A 107 -9.31 -8.91 0.77
CA SER A 107 -10.47 -8.32 0.10
C SER A 107 -11.69 -9.26 0.12
N ILE A 108 -11.47 -10.55 -0.16
CA ILE A 108 -12.52 -11.58 -0.12
C ILE A 108 -13.05 -11.74 1.30
N LEU A 109 -12.16 -11.86 2.29
CA LEU A 109 -12.54 -11.99 3.70
C LEU A 109 -13.38 -10.80 4.16
N LEU A 110 -12.94 -9.56 3.85
CA LEU A 110 -13.67 -8.36 4.22
C LEU A 110 -15.05 -8.30 3.53
N THR A 111 -15.12 -8.69 2.26
CA THR A 111 -16.39 -8.75 1.52
C THR A 111 -17.35 -9.77 2.14
N ALA A 112 -16.85 -10.95 2.51
CA ALA A 112 -17.64 -11.97 3.19
C ALA A 112 -18.15 -11.46 4.54
N VAL A 113 -17.30 -10.80 5.32
CA VAL A 113 -17.69 -10.15 6.58
C VAL A 113 -18.82 -9.14 6.35
N ILE A 114 -18.72 -8.29 5.33
CA ILE A 114 -19.76 -7.29 5.01
C ILE A 114 -21.10 -7.95 4.61
N ILE A 115 -21.06 -9.07 3.89
CA ILE A 115 -22.28 -9.75 3.41
C ILE A 115 -22.95 -10.58 4.51
N PHE A 116 -22.16 -11.25 5.34
CA PHE A 116 -22.67 -12.22 6.33
C PHE A 116 -22.85 -11.63 7.73
N MET A 117 -22.18 -10.53 8.07
CA MET A 117 -22.38 -9.86 9.36
C MET A 117 -23.35 -8.70 9.17
N ASP A 118 -24.40 -8.70 9.98
CA ASP A 118 -25.30 -7.56 10.07
C ASP A 118 -24.59 -6.47 10.88
N PHE A 119 -24.26 -5.37 10.21
CA PHE A 119 -23.63 -4.23 10.84
C PHE A 119 -24.73 -3.27 11.29
N ASP A 120 -24.99 -3.23 12.59
CA ASP A 120 -25.84 -2.20 13.17
C ASP A 120 -25.32 -0.79 12.82
N ASP A 121 -26.25 0.17 12.72
CA ASP A 121 -25.95 1.61 12.57
C ASP A 121 -25.27 2.24 13.80
N SER A 122 -24.70 1.41 14.67
CA SER A 122 -23.96 1.84 15.84
C SER A 122 -22.74 2.67 15.42
N PRO A 123 -22.50 3.82 16.08
CA PRO A 123 -21.37 4.66 15.77
C PRO A 123 -20.06 3.92 16.05
N LEU A 124 -19.09 4.11 15.15
CA LEU A 124 -17.75 3.54 15.31
C LEU A 124 -17.10 4.04 16.61
N ARG A 125 -16.50 3.10 17.35
CA ARG A 125 -15.73 3.45 18.55
C ARG A 125 -14.38 4.05 18.16
N ALA A 126 -13.89 5.01 18.94
CA ALA A 126 -12.56 5.61 18.76
C ALA A 126 -11.42 4.55 18.77
N SER A 127 -11.60 3.41 19.44
CA SER A 127 -10.65 2.30 19.43
C SER A 127 -10.42 1.70 18.04
N ALA A 128 -11.33 1.91 17.08
CA ALA A 128 -11.18 1.47 15.69
C ALA A 128 -10.00 2.14 14.97
N ILE A 129 -9.45 3.24 15.52
CA ILE A 129 -8.34 3.99 14.93
C ILE A 129 -6.99 3.29 15.17
N PHE A 130 -6.84 2.52 16.27
CA PHE A 130 -5.55 1.96 16.67
C PHE A 130 -4.93 0.99 15.65
N PRO A 131 -5.68 0.04 15.05
CA PRO A 131 -5.11 -0.86 14.03
C PRO A 131 -4.58 -0.09 12.81
N PHE A 132 -5.27 0.98 12.41
CA PHE A 132 -4.83 1.84 11.30
C PHE A 132 -3.54 2.59 11.65
N ALA A 133 -3.50 3.24 12.82
CA ALA A 133 -2.32 3.97 13.26
C ALA A 133 -1.09 3.06 13.41
N GLY A 134 -1.26 1.88 14.02
CA GLY A 134 -0.20 0.90 14.17
C GLY A 134 0.34 0.39 12.83
N SER A 135 -0.56 0.06 11.90
CA SER A 135 -0.18 -0.38 10.54
C SER A 135 0.59 0.70 9.79
N TRP A 136 0.17 1.97 9.92
CA TRP A 136 0.82 3.11 9.28
C TRP A 136 2.23 3.38 9.83
N VAL A 137 2.41 3.32 11.16
CA VAL A 137 3.73 3.46 11.80
C VAL A 137 4.66 2.32 11.38
N GLY A 138 4.18 1.07 11.42
CA GLY A 138 4.96 -0.10 11.02
C GLY A 138 5.42 -0.02 9.56
N TYR A 139 4.53 0.40 8.65
CA TYR A 139 4.87 0.62 7.23
C TYR A 139 5.99 1.65 7.07
N ASN A 140 5.90 2.79 7.78
CA ASN A 140 6.91 3.86 7.71
C ASN A 140 8.29 3.41 8.17
N ILE A 141 8.35 2.72 9.31
CA ILE A 141 9.60 2.17 9.85
C ILE A 141 10.21 1.21 8.82
N GLY A 142 9.42 0.27 8.29
CA GLY A 142 9.88 -0.70 7.29
C GLY A 142 10.42 -0.06 6.01
N GLU A 143 9.77 1.00 5.51
CA GLU A 143 10.25 1.72 4.32
C GLU A 143 11.53 2.52 4.59
N MET A 144 11.67 3.16 5.75
CA MET A 144 12.91 3.85 6.12
C MET A 144 14.10 2.89 6.18
N PHE A 145 13.94 1.72 6.80
CA PHE A 145 14.99 0.69 6.81
C PHE A 145 15.38 0.25 5.39
N ARG A 146 14.40 0.05 4.49
CA ARG A 146 14.67 -0.34 3.09
C ARG A 146 15.41 0.74 2.31
N ILE A 147 15.08 2.01 2.51
CA ILE A 147 15.76 3.14 1.84
C ILE A 147 17.20 3.26 2.33
N ASN A 148 17.41 3.15 3.65
CA ASN A 148 18.74 3.25 4.24
C ASN A 148 19.66 2.09 3.84
N ASN A 149 19.10 0.90 3.61
CA ASN A 149 19.85 -0.29 3.17
C ASN A 149 20.23 -0.29 1.67
N ILE A 150 19.94 0.78 0.93
CA ILE A 150 20.49 0.97 -0.42
C ILE A 150 21.93 1.47 -0.22
N GLN A 151 22.92 0.56 -0.17
CA GLN A 151 24.33 0.93 -0.07
C GLN A 151 24.87 1.51 -1.39
N GLU A 152 25.91 2.33 -1.27
CA GLU A 152 26.59 3.14 -2.30
C GLU A 152 27.72 2.36 -3.02
N ASN A 153 27.73 1.02 -2.89
CA ASN A 153 28.82 0.11 -3.24
C ASN A 153 28.46 -0.91 -4.35
N ASP A 154 27.43 -0.65 -5.15
CA ASP A 154 27.23 -1.36 -6.43
C ASP A 154 27.81 -0.47 -7.54
#